data_AF-A0A7Y4U431-F1
#
_entry.id   AF-A0A7Y4U431-F1
#
_cell.length_a   1.000
_cell.length_b   1.000
_cell.length_c   1.000
_cell.angle_alpha   90.00
_cell.angle_beta   90.00
_cell.angle_gamma   90.00
#
_symmetry.space_group_name_H-M   'P 1'
#
loop_
_entity.id
_entity.type
_entity.pdbx_description
1 polymer ?
#
loop_
_entity_poly.entity_id
_entity_poly.type
_entity_poly.pdbx_seq_one_letter_code
_entity_poly.pdbx_strand_id
1 'polypeptide(L)'
;MSTHDHSDHATHAHHDAESVTTPPRQLTPSENRLREIRTKAIESLLLEKELVTPDSLDAVLNAYENDLGPLNGARVVARAWVDPAYKERLLADGTAAIAELSFGGLQGEHLAVVENTPSVHNVVACVLCSCYPWPVLGLPPFWYKSPSYRSRIGGKPREVLREFGLEVDKSVEIYVWNSSAATRYMVLPERPTGTEHMNEAELAALVTRDAMIGVARVQLDTRAPNTTAERRVADMEGATALPRKSGELIFHAPWEGEAFAMAVALCEGGLYPWSDFQGHLIAVIADTDSKQLPPETQPTYYEQWLTALEALLIDKGTLSKVRIDRKAAWLARAASGSRMRSFVPGGWDMPDDEEE
;
A
#
# COMPACT_ATOMS: atom_id res chain seq x y z
N MET A 1 -14.56 69.48 -15.95
CA MET A 1 -13.09 69.54 -15.86
C MET A 1 -12.74 69.17 -14.42
N SER A 2 -12.53 67.87 -14.17
CA SER A 2 -11.19 67.27 -13.93
C SER A 2 -10.68 67.62 -12.52
N THR A 3 -10.18 66.74 -11.65
CA THR A 3 -9.67 65.35 -11.66
C THR A 3 -9.39 65.01 -10.17
N HIS A 4 -9.91 63.92 -9.60
CA HIS A 4 -9.19 62.68 -9.23
C HIS A 4 -7.84 62.87 -8.49
N ASP A 5 -7.80 62.45 -7.22
CA ASP A 5 -6.81 61.46 -6.74
C ASP A 5 -7.28 60.83 -5.40
N HIS A 6 -7.69 59.56 -5.41
CA HIS A 6 -7.76 58.72 -4.23
C HIS A 6 -7.11 57.40 -4.58
N SER A 7 -5.99 57.15 -3.92
CA SER A 7 -5.20 55.92 -3.99
C SER A 7 -5.97 54.76 -3.36
N ASP A 8 -6.49 53.87 -4.20
CA ASP A 8 -7.07 52.59 -3.81
C ASP A 8 -5.95 51.59 -3.44
N HIS A 9 -5.85 51.27 -2.15
CA HIS A 9 -5.19 50.06 -1.70
C HIS A 9 -6.13 48.87 -1.95
N ALA A 10 -5.96 48.22 -3.10
CA ALA A 10 -6.56 46.92 -3.37
C ALA A 10 -5.94 45.87 -2.44
N THR A 11 -6.69 45.46 -1.43
CA THR A 11 -6.42 44.27 -0.64
C THR A 11 -6.57 43.04 -1.54
N HIS A 12 -5.44 42.38 -1.83
CA HIS A 12 -5.47 41.03 -2.39
C HIS A 12 -6.10 40.10 -1.36
N ALA A 13 -7.38 39.77 -1.54
CA ALA A 13 -8.03 38.67 -0.85
C ALA A 13 -7.33 37.38 -1.30
N HIS A 14 -6.48 36.86 -0.42
CA HIS A 14 -6.03 35.48 -0.50
C HIS A 14 -7.27 34.61 -0.33
N HIS A 15 -7.73 34.03 -1.43
CA HIS A 15 -8.63 32.90 -1.35
C HIS A 15 -7.85 31.75 -0.72
N ASP A 16 -8.00 31.60 0.59
CA ASP A 16 -7.67 30.37 1.31
C ASP A 16 -8.58 29.27 0.74
N ALA A 17 -8.10 28.60 -0.30
CA ALA A 17 -8.65 27.32 -0.69
C ALA A 17 -8.31 26.35 0.43
N GLU A 18 -9.20 26.24 1.41
CA GLU A 18 -9.25 25.12 2.34
C GLU A 18 -9.13 23.84 1.50
N SER A 19 -7.97 23.19 1.62
CA SER A 19 -7.66 21.91 1.00
C SER A 19 -8.54 20.85 1.65
N VAL A 20 -9.79 20.74 1.19
CA VAL A 20 -10.71 19.66 1.56
C VAL A 20 -10.14 18.37 0.96
N THR A 21 -9.45 17.60 1.78
CA THR A 21 -8.94 16.25 1.48
C THR A 21 -10.11 15.27 1.58
N THR A 22 -10.82 15.06 0.47
CA THR A 22 -11.88 14.05 0.40
C THR A 22 -11.31 12.66 0.73
N PRO A 23 -11.90 11.91 1.69
CA PRO A 23 -11.46 10.54 2.00
C PRO A 23 -11.55 9.65 0.75
N PRO A 24 -10.75 8.58 0.65
CA PRO A 24 -10.85 7.66 -0.47
C PRO A 24 -12.27 7.15 -0.60
N ARG A 25 -12.78 7.16 -1.82
CA ARG A 25 -14.14 6.74 -2.16
C ARG A 25 -14.45 5.38 -1.53
N GLN A 26 -15.45 5.33 -0.66
CA GLN A 26 -15.98 4.06 -0.17
C GLN A 26 -17.00 3.52 -1.17
N LEU A 27 -16.82 2.27 -1.58
CA LEU A 27 -17.76 1.60 -2.48
C LEU A 27 -19.09 1.36 -1.78
N THR A 28 -20.18 1.69 -2.47
CA THR A 28 -21.52 1.27 -2.04
C THR A 28 -21.62 -0.27 -2.07
N PRO A 29 -22.57 -0.88 -1.33
CA PRO A 29 -22.78 -2.33 -1.38
C PRO A 29 -23.00 -2.88 -2.80
N SER A 30 -23.68 -2.13 -3.66
CA SER A 30 -23.87 -2.48 -5.07
C SER A 30 -22.58 -2.43 -5.89
N GLU A 31 -21.72 -1.45 -5.65
CA GLU A 31 -20.44 -1.35 -6.34
C GLU A 31 -19.49 -2.45 -5.89
N ASN A 32 -19.42 -2.72 -4.58
CA ASN A 32 -18.70 -3.86 -4.02
C ASN A 32 -19.14 -5.16 -4.67
N ARG A 33 -20.46 -5.41 -4.76
CA ARG A 33 -21.00 -6.61 -5.42
C ARG A 33 -20.56 -6.75 -6.87
N LEU A 34 -20.47 -5.65 -7.63
CA LEU A 34 -19.98 -5.70 -9.01
C LEU A 34 -18.51 -6.12 -9.08
N ARG A 35 -17.66 -5.67 -8.14
CA ARG A 35 -16.24 -6.04 -8.09
C ARG A 35 -16.10 -7.48 -7.62
N GLU A 36 -16.86 -7.89 -6.61
CA GLU A 36 -16.93 -9.28 -6.14
C GLU A 36 -17.30 -10.26 -7.28
N ILE A 37 -18.35 -9.98 -8.05
CA ILE A 37 -18.74 -10.80 -9.20
C ILE A 37 -17.60 -10.88 -10.23
N ARG A 38 -16.92 -9.75 -10.46
CA ARG A 38 -15.82 -9.70 -11.42
C ARG A 38 -14.60 -10.50 -10.94
N THR A 39 -14.22 -10.33 -9.68
CA THR A 39 -13.16 -11.10 -9.02
C THR A 39 -13.47 -12.59 -9.06
N LYS A 40 -14.69 -13.00 -8.68
CA LYS A 40 -15.13 -14.40 -8.72
C LYS A 40 -15.16 -14.99 -10.13
N ALA A 41 -15.48 -14.18 -11.14
CA ALA A 41 -15.41 -14.61 -12.53
C ALA A 41 -13.98 -14.94 -12.94
N ILE A 42 -13.01 -14.09 -12.59
CA ILE A 42 -11.58 -14.33 -12.84
C ILE A 42 -11.11 -15.56 -12.07
N GLU A 43 -11.40 -15.64 -10.76
CA GLU A 43 -11.04 -16.77 -9.90
C GLU A 43 -11.56 -18.09 -10.47
N SER A 44 -12.84 -18.15 -10.84
CA SER A 44 -13.46 -19.36 -11.41
C SER A 44 -12.75 -19.80 -12.68
N LEU A 45 -12.42 -18.86 -13.59
CA LEU A 45 -11.74 -19.18 -14.83
C LEU A 45 -10.28 -19.64 -14.62
N LEU A 46 -9.61 -19.14 -13.57
CA LEU A 46 -8.26 -19.57 -13.20
C LEU A 46 -8.28 -20.96 -12.55
N LEU A 47 -9.30 -21.27 -11.74
CA LEU A 47 -9.55 -22.59 -11.17
C LEU A 47 -9.84 -23.63 -12.27
N GLU A 48 -10.71 -23.29 -13.23
CA GLU A 48 -11.00 -24.14 -14.41
C GLU A 48 -9.75 -24.46 -15.23
N LYS A 49 -8.77 -23.55 -15.22
CA LYS A 49 -7.48 -23.73 -15.90
C LYS A 49 -6.41 -24.37 -15.02
N GLU A 50 -6.74 -24.74 -13.77
CA GLU A 50 -5.82 -25.30 -12.78
C GLU A 50 -4.59 -24.42 -12.51
N LEU A 51 -4.70 -23.10 -12.75
CA LEU A 51 -3.62 -22.14 -12.53
C LEU A 51 -3.52 -21.67 -11.09
N VAL A 52 -4.62 -21.81 -10.35
CA VAL A 52 -4.72 -21.58 -8.90
C VAL A 52 -5.56 -22.69 -8.29
N THR A 53 -5.44 -22.86 -6.98
CA THR A 53 -6.33 -23.70 -6.16
C THR A 53 -6.88 -22.87 -4.99
N PRO A 54 -8.03 -23.24 -4.40
CA PRO A 54 -8.56 -22.54 -3.22
C PRO A 54 -7.51 -22.49 -2.09
N ASP A 55 -6.85 -23.63 -1.82
CA ASP A 55 -5.80 -23.74 -0.82
C ASP A 55 -4.62 -22.78 -1.10
N SER A 56 -4.22 -22.60 -2.36
CA SER A 56 -3.14 -21.66 -2.71
C SER A 56 -3.53 -20.19 -2.47
N LEU A 57 -4.79 -19.82 -2.73
CA LEU A 57 -5.27 -18.46 -2.49
C LEU A 57 -5.39 -18.18 -0.99
N ASP A 58 -5.93 -19.14 -0.23
CA ASP A 58 -6.03 -19.06 1.23
C ASP A 58 -4.65 -19.03 1.90
N ALA A 59 -3.68 -19.79 1.39
CA ALA A 59 -2.31 -19.76 1.90
C ALA A 59 -1.66 -18.37 1.73
N VAL A 60 -1.86 -17.74 0.57
CA VAL A 60 -1.38 -16.36 0.33
C VAL A 60 -2.06 -15.39 1.30
N LEU A 61 -3.38 -15.41 1.41
CA LEU A 61 -4.09 -14.51 2.34
C LEU A 61 -3.58 -14.67 3.78
N ASN A 62 -3.48 -15.91 4.26
CA ASN A 62 -3.01 -16.18 5.61
C ASN A 62 -1.59 -15.67 5.86
N ALA A 63 -0.66 -15.91 4.92
CA ALA A 63 0.72 -15.46 5.04
C ALA A 63 0.84 -13.93 5.10
N TYR A 64 0.10 -13.22 4.24
CA TYR A 64 0.17 -11.76 4.16
C TYR A 64 -0.65 -11.04 5.23
N GLU A 65 -1.65 -11.69 5.82
CA GLU A 65 -2.41 -11.16 6.95
C GLU A 65 -1.73 -11.43 8.30
N ASN A 66 -1.12 -12.60 8.49
CA ASN A 66 -0.66 -13.03 9.82
C ASN A 66 0.86 -13.10 9.99
N ASP A 67 1.61 -13.43 8.92
CA ASP A 67 3.04 -13.74 9.03
C ASP A 67 3.94 -12.57 8.62
N LEU A 68 3.46 -11.71 7.71
CA LEU A 68 4.21 -10.57 7.17
C LEU A 68 3.77 -9.25 7.79
N GLY A 69 4.63 -8.66 8.61
CA GLY A 69 4.32 -7.40 9.28
C GLY A 69 5.53 -6.59 9.72
N PRO A 70 5.31 -5.34 10.17
CA PRO A 70 6.37 -4.42 10.55
C PRO A 70 7.19 -4.88 11.75
N LEU A 71 6.71 -5.86 12.52
CA LEU A 71 7.50 -6.43 13.62
C LEU A 71 8.80 -7.09 13.12
N ASN A 72 8.82 -7.59 11.87
CA ASN A 72 10.02 -8.15 11.26
C ASN A 72 11.11 -7.08 11.10
N GLY A 73 10.75 -5.93 10.51
CA GLY A 73 11.62 -4.77 10.39
C GLY A 73 12.05 -4.21 11.75
N ALA A 74 11.15 -4.19 12.73
CA ALA A 74 11.47 -3.75 14.09
C ALA A 74 12.59 -4.60 14.73
N ARG A 75 12.55 -5.93 14.50
CA ARG A 75 13.63 -6.85 14.93
C ARG A 75 14.93 -6.56 14.19
N VAL A 76 14.88 -6.30 12.88
CA VAL A 76 16.06 -5.92 12.08
C VAL A 76 16.70 -4.64 12.62
N VAL A 77 15.91 -3.61 12.90
CA VAL A 77 16.38 -2.33 13.45
C VAL A 77 16.98 -2.51 14.84
N ALA A 78 16.27 -3.19 15.73
CA ALA A 78 16.75 -3.42 17.10
C ALA A 78 18.07 -4.19 17.13
N ARG A 79 18.20 -5.22 16.28
CA ARG A 79 19.45 -5.97 16.10
C ARG A 79 20.60 -5.06 15.65
N ALA A 80 20.37 -4.20 14.66
CA ALA A 80 21.37 -3.25 14.17
C ALA A 80 21.78 -2.20 15.23
N TRP A 81 20.89 -1.85 16.16
CA TRP A 81 21.21 -0.94 17.26
C TRP A 81 22.07 -1.55 18.37
N VAL A 82 22.06 -2.87 18.54
CA VAL A 82 22.81 -3.57 19.61
C VAL A 82 24.04 -4.33 19.09
N ASP A 83 24.08 -4.65 17.79
CA ASP A 83 25.15 -5.39 17.13
C ASP A 83 25.73 -4.55 15.97
N PRO A 84 26.82 -3.79 16.22
CA PRO A 84 27.46 -2.96 15.19
C PRO A 84 27.94 -3.76 13.97
N ALA A 85 28.38 -5.01 14.16
CA ALA A 85 28.83 -5.85 13.05
C ALA A 85 27.65 -6.28 12.17
N TYR A 86 26.49 -6.58 12.77
CA TYR A 86 25.26 -6.81 12.00
C TYR A 86 24.82 -5.54 11.26
N LYS A 87 24.90 -4.37 11.90
CA LYS A 87 24.58 -3.10 11.25
C LYS A 87 25.44 -2.86 10.00
N GLU A 88 26.75 -3.09 10.07
CA GLU A 88 27.63 -2.97 8.91
C GLU A 88 27.21 -3.89 7.76
N ARG A 89 26.86 -5.15 8.06
CA ARG A 89 26.33 -6.09 7.05
C ARG A 89 24.98 -5.63 6.48
N LEU A 90 24.07 -5.17 7.34
CA LEU A 90 22.75 -4.68 6.94
C LEU A 90 22.81 -3.50 5.97
N LEU A 91 23.74 -2.57 6.19
CA LEU A 91 23.92 -1.41 5.32
C LEU A 91 24.65 -1.76 4.01
N ALA A 92 25.50 -2.80 4.03
CA ALA A 92 26.20 -3.28 2.84
C ALA A 92 25.31 -4.15 1.93
N ASP A 93 24.54 -5.07 2.52
CA ASP A 93 23.64 -5.98 1.83
C ASP A 93 22.41 -6.26 2.71
N GLY A 94 21.35 -5.47 2.49
CA GLY A 94 20.13 -5.57 3.27
C GLY A 94 19.45 -6.92 3.11
N THR A 95 19.43 -7.48 1.89
CA THR A 95 18.81 -8.79 1.62
C THR A 95 19.51 -9.90 2.40
N ALA A 96 20.85 -9.97 2.33
CA ALA A 96 21.60 -11.01 3.03
C ALA A 96 21.46 -10.89 4.55
N ALA A 97 21.47 -9.66 5.09
CA ALA A 97 21.36 -9.44 6.53
C ALA A 97 19.99 -9.81 7.09
N ILE A 98 18.88 -9.46 6.41
CA ILE A 98 17.54 -9.85 6.90
C ILE A 98 17.30 -11.36 6.82
N ALA A 99 17.99 -12.05 5.90
CA ALA A 99 17.94 -13.50 5.80
C ALA A 99 18.59 -14.20 7.00
N GLU A 100 19.53 -13.56 7.71
CA GLU A 100 20.06 -14.07 9.01
C GLU A 100 18.94 -14.20 10.05
N LEU A 101 17.86 -13.41 9.92
CA LEU A 101 16.67 -13.45 10.77
C LEU A 101 15.51 -14.26 10.16
N SER A 102 15.77 -15.00 9.08
CA SER A 102 14.78 -15.77 8.32
C SER A 102 13.69 -14.92 7.64
N PHE A 103 14.02 -13.68 7.27
CA PHE A 103 13.14 -12.83 6.46
C PHE A 103 13.61 -12.78 5.01
N GLY A 104 12.67 -12.84 4.09
CA GLY A 104 12.91 -12.77 2.66
C GLY A 104 11.62 -13.02 1.88
N GLY A 105 11.70 -13.06 0.56
CA GLY A 105 10.57 -13.34 -0.31
C GLY A 105 10.20 -12.19 -1.24
N LEU A 106 8.99 -12.26 -1.77
CA LEU A 106 8.48 -11.34 -2.79
C LEU A 106 8.50 -9.89 -2.29
N GLN A 107 8.94 -8.97 -3.15
CA GLN A 107 9.13 -7.56 -2.79
C GLN A 107 10.18 -7.32 -1.69
N GLY A 108 11.16 -8.20 -1.54
CA GLY A 108 12.34 -8.00 -0.69
C GLY A 108 13.61 -8.64 -1.25
N GLU A 109 13.60 -9.02 -2.54
CA GLU A 109 14.69 -9.68 -3.24
C GLU A 109 15.95 -8.80 -3.32
N HIS A 110 15.75 -7.48 -3.37
CA HIS A 110 16.80 -6.47 -3.35
C HIS A 110 16.48 -5.38 -2.32
N LEU A 111 16.74 -5.65 -1.04
CA LEU A 111 16.54 -4.70 0.04
C LEU A 111 17.81 -3.85 0.24
N ALA A 112 17.63 -2.53 0.24
CA ALA A 112 18.63 -1.57 0.69
C ALA A 112 18.13 -0.88 1.98
N VAL A 113 19.00 -0.80 2.98
CA VAL A 113 18.70 -0.11 4.24
C VAL A 113 19.40 1.24 4.26
N VAL A 114 18.64 2.30 4.53
CA VAL A 114 19.12 3.68 4.49
C VAL A 114 19.11 4.27 5.90
N GLU A 115 20.29 4.65 6.40
CA GLU A 115 20.47 5.06 7.79
C GLU A 115 20.17 6.54 8.01
N ASN A 116 19.32 6.83 8.99
CA ASN A 116 19.16 8.18 9.53
C ASN A 116 20.33 8.53 10.46
N THR A 117 20.75 9.78 10.40
CA THR A 117 21.81 10.36 11.25
C THR A 117 21.37 11.73 11.75
N PRO A 118 22.08 12.35 12.71
CA PRO A 118 21.75 13.69 13.17
C PRO A 118 21.68 14.76 12.06
N SER A 119 22.36 14.52 10.93
CA SER A 119 22.42 15.42 9.77
C SER A 119 21.60 14.95 8.56
N VAL A 120 21.08 13.72 8.56
CA VAL A 120 20.40 13.11 7.41
C VAL A 120 19.14 12.38 7.84
N HIS A 121 18.01 12.70 7.21
CA HIS A 121 16.74 12.01 7.38
C HIS A 121 16.28 11.39 6.07
N ASN A 122 16.06 10.07 6.06
CA ASN A 122 15.58 9.34 4.90
C ASN A 122 14.07 9.14 4.99
N VAL A 123 13.40 9.16 3.84
CA VAL A 123 11.99 8.80 3.69
C VAL A 123 11.81 7.98 2.41
N VAL A 124 11.01 6.91 2.49
CA VAL A 124 10.79 5.97 1.38
C VAL A 124 9.45 6.24 0.74
N ALA A 125 9.38 6.22 -0.59
CA ALA A 125 8.15 6.37 -1.36
C ALA A 125 8.16 5.48 -2.61
N CYS A 126 7.00 5.26 -3.22
CA CYS A 126 6.89 4.73 -4.57
C CYS A 126 5.99 5.65 -5.38
N VAL A 127 6.57 6.57 -6.14
CA VAL A 127 5.78 7.62 -6.81
C VAL A 127 4.88 7.06 -7.92
N LEU A 128 5.26 5.93 -8.53
CA LEU A 128 4.55 5.34 -9.67
C LEU A 128 3.42 4.38 -9.27
N CYS A 129 3.54 3.69 -8.14
CA CYS A 129 2.53 2.73 -7.68
C CYS A 129 2.55 2.57 -6.16
N SER A 130 3.18 1.51 -5.65
CA SER A 130 3.08 1.10 -4.24
C SER A 130 4.21 0.16 -3.78
N CYS A 131 5.33 0.08 -4.52
CA CYS A 131 6.47 -0.77 -4.19
C CYS A 131 6.94 -0.59 -2.75
N TYR A 132 7.04 -1.69 -2.01
CA TYR A 132 7.22 -1.65 -0.56
C TYR A 132 7.93 -2.93 -0.08
N PRO A 133 8.80 -2.88 0.95
CA PRO A 133 9.59 -4.05 1.37
C PRO A 133 8.76 -5.05 2.20
N TRP A 134 7.99 -5.90 1.53
CA TRP A 134 6.99 -6.77 2.18
C TRP A 134 7.57 -7.68 3.28
N PRO A 135 8.73 -8.33 3.11
CA PRO A 135 9.26 -9.24 4.12
C PRO A 135 9.52 -8.60 5.49
N VAL A 136 9.79 -7.30 5.52
CA VAL A 136 10.16 -6.57 6.76
C VAL A 136 9.10 -5.58 7.21
N LEU A 137 8.28 -5.03 6.31
CA LEU A 137 7.27 -4.03 6.66
C LEU A 137 5.83 -4.49 6.46
N GLY A 138 5.62 -5.71 5.97
CA GLY A 138 4.30 -6.19 5.53
C GLY A 138 3.80 -5.41 4.31
N LEU A 139 2.49 -5.37 4.12
CA LEU A 139 1.88 -4.63 3.02
C LEU A 139 1.80 -3.12 3.31
N PRO A 140 1.88 -2.28 2.26
CA PRO A 140 1.93 -0.83 2.43
C PRO A 140 0.60 -0.28 3.00
N PRO A 141 0.66 0.68 3.95
CA PRO A 141 -0.54 1.32 4.50
C PRO A 141 -1.28 2.12 3.42
N PHE A 142 -2.56 2.41 3.65
CA PHE A 142 -3.40 3.11 2.67
C PHE A 142 -2.78 4.44 2.21
N TRP A 143 -2.28 5.25 3.16
CA TRP A 143 -1.73 6.58 2.85
C TRP A 143 -0.51 6.50 1.93
N TYR A 144 0.30 5.44 2.03
CA TYR A 144 1.48 5.24 1.19
C TYR A 144 1.11 5.04 -0.28
N LYS A 145 -0.02 4.37 -0.52
CA LYS A 145 -0.58 4.09 -1.85
C LYS A 145 -1.35 5.28 -2.45
N SER A 146 -1.64 6.29 -1.63
CA SER A 146 -2.49 7.42 -2.02
C SER A 146 -1.80 8.36 -3.02
N PRO A 147 -2.54 8.94 -3.98
CA PRO A 147 -2.00 10.00 -4.85
C PRO A 147 -1.44 11.19 -4.06
N SER A 148 -2.07 11.54 -2.93
CA SER A 148 -1.66 12.65 -2.05
C SER A 148 -0.23 12.48 -1.54
N TYR A 149 0.14 11.29 -1.10
CA TYR A 149 1.51 11.02 -0.67
C TYR A 149 2.46 10.94 -1.87
N ARG A 150 2.12 10.11 -2.86
CA ARG A 150 2.98 9.73 -3.99
C ARG A 150 3.38 10.92 -4.87
N SER A 151 2.47 11.87 -5.09
CA SER A 151 2.72 13.05 -5.92
C SER A 151 3.51 14.16 -5.22
N ARG A 152 3.46 14.22 -3.88
CA ARG A 152 3.99 15.35 -3.10
C ARG A 152 5.33 15.07 -2.44
N ILE A 153 5.55 13.85 -1.94
CA ILE A 153 6.71 13.54 -1.10
C ILE A 153 8.05 13.79 -1.81
N GLY A 154 8.12 13.56 -3.13
CA GLY A 154 9.33 13.80 -3.92
C GLY A 154 9.69 15.29 -4.12
N GLY A 155 8.70 16.19 -4.13
CA GLY A 155 8.92 17.62 -4.37
C GLY A 155 8.85 18.48 -3.10
N LYS A 156 8.07 18.06 -2.11
CA LYS A 156 7.77 18.83 -0.90
C LYS A 156 7.89 17.99 0.38
N PRO A 157 9.03 17.29 0.60
CA PRO A 157 9.12 16.31 1.67
C PRO A 157 8.88 16.90 3.06
N ARG A 158 9.43 18.08 3.37
CA ARG A 158 9.21 18.72 4.69
C ARG A 158 7.75 19.11 4.95
N GLU A 159 7.02 19.51 3.92
CA GLU A 159 5.59 19.83 4.07
C GLU A 159 4.79 18.56 4.37
N VAL A 160 5.04 17.49 3.61
CA VAL A 160 4.40 16.19 3.84
C VAL A 160 4.75 15.61 5.21
N LEU A 161 6.03 15.64 5.62
CA LEU A 161 6.44 15.16 6.94
C LEU A 161 5.79 15.96 8.08
N ARG A 162 5.59 17.27 7.92
CA ARG A 162 4.85 18.09 8.89
C ARG A 162 3.39 17.67 9.02
N GLU A 163 2.77 17.22 7.93
CA GLU A 163 1.42 16.63 7.98
C GLU A 163 1.43 15.33 8.77
N PHE A 164 2.52 14.55 8.66
CA PHE A 164 2.76 13.40 9.56
C PHE A 164 3.11 13.80 11.00
N GLY A 165 3.25 15.09 11.28
CA GLY A 165 3.64 15.58 12.58
C GLY A 165 5.13 15.60 12.88
N LEU A 166 5.94 15.30 11.87
CA LEU A 166 7.37 15.29 11.96
C LEU A 166 7.94 16.60 11.39
N GLU A 167 8.35 17.50 12.29
CA GLU A 167 9.16 18.65 11.90
C GLU A 167 10.63 18.23 11.80
N VAL A 168 11.18 18.34 10.59
CA VAL A 168 12.61 18.11 10.33
C VAL A 168 13.28 19.47 10.14
N ASP A 169 14.29 19.76 10.97
CA ASP A 169 15.03 21.03 10.94
C ASP A 169 15.65 21.28 9.56
N LYS A 170 15.75 22.56 9.17
CA LYS A 170 16.27 22.98 7.86
C LYS A 170 17.74 22.56 7.64
N SER A 171 18.51 22.39 8.72
CA SER A 171 19.90 21.94 8.67
C SER A 171 20.07 20.44 8.42
N VAL A 172 19.02 19.63 8.63
CA VAL A 172 19.03 18.18 8.39
C VAL A 172 18.67 17.90 6.94
N GLU A 173 19.54 17.27 6.17
CA GLU A 173 19.26 16.92 4.78
C GLU A 173 18.16 15.83 4.70
N ILE A 174 17.29 15.91 3.70
CA ILE A 174 16.25 14.87 3.48
C ILE A 174 16.49 14.17 2.15
N TYR A 175 16.66 12.84 2.21
CA TYR A 175 16.68 11.98 1.04
C TYR A 175 15.35 11.28 0.87
N VAL A 176 14.74 11.45 -0.30
CA VAL A 176 13.52 10.74 -0.69
C VAL A 176 13.90 9.57 -1.59
N TRP A 177 13.74 8.36 -1.08
CA TRP A 177 14.08 7.12 -1.76
C TRP A 177 12.86 6.60 -2.52
N ASN A 178 12.89 6.74 -3.84
CA ASN A 178 11.82 6.28 -4.72
C ASN A 178 12.05 4.82 -5.15
N SER A 179 11.24 3.90 -4.63
CA SER A 179 11.19 2.46 -4.96
C SER A 179 10.64 2.18 -6.37
N SER A 180 11.16 2.87 -7.39
CA SER A 180 10.71 2.78 -8.79
C SER A 180 11.37 1.67 -9.60
N ALA A 181 12.41 1.02 -9.05
CA ALA A 181 13.14 -0.09 -9.66
C ALA A 181 12.91 -1.41 -8.87
N ALA A 182 13.80 -2.39 -9.05
CA ALA A 182 13.78 -3.64 -8.30
C ALA A 182 14.15 -3.46 -6.81
N THR A 183 14.90 -2.41 -6.48
CA THR A 183 15.30 -2.13 -5.09
C THR A 183 14.10 -1.75 -4.23
N ARG A 184 14.07 -2.25 -3.01
CA ARG A 184 13.14 -1.89 -1.95
C ARG A 184 13.94 -1.24 -0.83
N TYR A 185 13.40 -0.18 -0.24
CA TYR A 185 14.09 0.58 0.80
C TYR A 185 13.40 0.43 2.15
N MET A 186 14.19 0.32 3.21
CA MET A 186 13.74 0.47 4.59
C MET A 186 14.66 1.47 5.30
N VAL A 187 14.08 2.37 6.07
CA VAL A 187 14.86 3.30 6.90
C VAL A 187 15.36 2.56 8.14
N LEU A 188 16.65 2.70 8.45
CA LEU A 188 17.19 2.42 9.77
C LEU A 188 17.11 3.71 10.59
N PRO A 189 16.12 3.85 11.49
CA PRO A 189 15.98 5.06 12.29
C PRO A 189 17.11 5.18 13.33
N GLU A 190 17.36 6.40 13.79
CA GLU A 190 18.26 6.66 14.91
C GLU A 190 17.73 6.01 16.20
N ARG A 191 18.62 5.40 16.97
CA ARG A 191 18.28 4.89 18.31
C ARG A 191 18.01 6.08 19.24
N PRO A 192 16.84 6.14 19.90
CA PRO A 192 16.58 7.22 20.84
C PRO A 192 17.50 7.14 22.06
N THR A 193 18.03 8.30 22.48
CA THR A 193 18.83 8.45 23.70
C THR A 193 18.04 8.04 24.93
N GLY A 194 18.66 7.44 25.94
CA GLY A 194 17.97 6.96 27.15
C GLY A 194 17.51 5.51 27.06
N THR A 195 17.83 4.82 25.96
CA THR A 195 17.55 3.38 25.77
C THR A 195 18.76 2.49 26.02
N GLU A 196 19.86 3.01 26.56
CA GLU A 196 21.15 2.31 26.66
C GLU A 196 21.06 1.03 27.51
N HIS A 197 20.08 0.97 28.41
CA HIS A 197 19.82 -0.15 29.32
C HIS A 197 18.83 -1.19 28.77
N MET A 198 18.15 -0.89 27.65
CA MET A 198 17.12 -1.75 27.08
C MET A 198 17.72 -2.90 26.29
N ASN A 199 17.09 -4.07 26.38
CA ASN A 199 17.46 -5.23 25.57
C ASN A 199 16.87 -5.15 24.14
N GLU A 200 17.28 -6.07 23.26
CA GLU A 200 16.87 -6.10 21.85
C GLU A 200 15.33 -6.14 21.66
N ALA A 201 14.61 -6.92 22.48
CA ALA A 201 13.15 -7.03 22.37
C ALA A 201 12.44 -5.75 22.82
N GLU A 202 12.92 -5.14 23.91
CA GLU A 202 12.42 -3.85 24.39
C GLU A 202 12.66 -2.73 23.38
N LEU A 203 13.83 -2.72 22.72
CA LEU A 203 14.14 -1.79 21.64
C LEU A 203 13.23 -2.00 20.42
N ALA A 204 13.00 -3.25 20.01
CA ALA A 204 12.11 -3.57 18.90
C ALA A 204 10.68 -3.05 19.13
N ALA A 205 10.20 -3.08 20.38
CA ALA A 205 8.87 -2.57 20.74
C ALA A 205 8.71 -1.05 20.53
N LEU A 206 9.81 -0.29 20.48
CA LEU A 206 9.79 1.15 20.18
C LEU A 206 9.69 1.45 18.68
N VAL A 207 10.18 0.53 17.83
CA VAL A 207 10.31 0.78 16.40
C VAL A 207 8.95 0.65 15.72
N THR A 208 8.46 1.77 15.19
CA THR A 208 7.19 1.81 14.46
C THR A 208 7.40 1.63 12.97
N ARG A 209 6.36 1.15 12.27
CA ARG A 209 6.32 1.12 10.80
C ARG A 209 6.66 2.49 10.20
N ASP A 210 6.05 3.55 10.73
CA ASP A 210 6.23 4.91 10.24
C ASP A 210 7.67 5.41 10.38
N ALA A 211 8.38 5.00 11.43
CA ALA A 211 9.81 5.27 11.59
C ALA A 211 10.67 4.53 10.54
N MET A 212 10.28 3.30 10.19
CA MET A 212 10.96 2.51 9.15
C MET A 212 10.59 2.90 7.72
N ILE A 213 9.49 3.64 7.52
CA ILE A 213 9.21 4.35 6.25
C ILE A 213 9.92 5.71 6.22
N GLY A 214 10.19 6.30 7.40
CA GLY A 214 10.82 7.61 7.54
C GLY A 214 9.83 8.77 7.63
N VAL A 215 8.55 8.51 7.93
CA VAL A 215 7.55 9.57 8.19
C VAL A 215 7.40 9.91 9.67
N ALA A 216 8.07 9.17 10.55
CA ALA A 216 8.16 9.43 11.98
C ALA A 216 9.59 9.21 12.51
N ARG A 217 9.85 9.62 13.75
CA ARG A 217 11.04 9.23 14.52
C ARG A 217 10.63 8.28 15.63
N VAL A 218 11.57 7.45 16.08
CA VAL A 218 11.35 6.60 17.25
C VAL A 218 11.38 7.48 18.50
N GLN A 219 10.37 7.36 19.36
CA GLN A 219 10.23 8.13 20.59
C GLN A 219 10.12 7.18 21.78
N LEU A 220 10.77 7.55 22.89
CA LEU A 220 10.73 6.79 24.16
C LEU A 220 9.42 6.99 24.92
N ASP A 221 8.79 8.16 24.79
CA ASP A 221 7.57 8.47 25.51
C ASP A 221 6.34 8.13 24.65
N THR A 222 5.71 7.01 24.92
CA THR A 222 4.45 6.61 24.27
C THR A 222 3.23 7.33 24.86
N ARG A 223 3.40 8.27 25.81
CA ARG A 223 2.30 8.96 26.52
C ARG A 223 2.06 10.42 26.12
N ALA A 224 2.83 10.98 25.20
CA ALA A 224 2.46 12.23 24.56
C ALA A 224 1.70 11.89 23.26
N PRO A 225 0.35 11.86 23.26
CA PRO A 225 -0.37 11.97 22.00
C PRO A 225 0.13 13.27 21.38
N ASN A 226 0.77 13.15 20.22
CA ASN A 226 1.29 14.28 19.51
C ASN A 226 0.06 14.97 18.87
N THR A 227 -0.83 15.53 19.68
CA THR A 227 -2.22 15.90 19.34
C THR A 227 -2.35 16.91 18.20
N THR A 228 -1.24 17.55 17.78
CA THR A 228 -1.19 18.48 16.64
C THR A 228 -0.68 17.81 15.36
N ALA A 229 0.25 16.86 15.51
CA ALA A 229 0.72 15.93 14.50
C ALA A 229 -0.36 14.91 14.12
N GLU A 230 -0.94 14.29 15.15
CA GLU A 230 -2.11 13.42 15.09
C GLU A 230 -3.32 14.15 14.53
N ARG A 231 -3.49 15.46 14.79
CA ARG A 231 -4.51 16.28 14.12
C ARG A 231 -4.24 16.44 12.64
N ARG A 232 -3.00 16.67 12.19
CA ARG A 232 -2.71 16.87 10.75
C ARG A 232 -2.59 15.59 9.93
N VAL A 233 -2.15 14.48 10.55
CA VAL A 233 -2.31 13.12 10.00
C VAL A 233 -3.78 12.77 9.96
N ALA A 234 -4.55 13.11 11.01
CA ALA A 234 -6.00 12.95 11.05
C ALA A 234 -6.77 13.96 10.18
N ASP A 235 -6.18 15.07 9.76
CA ASP A 235 -6.76 15.99 8.76
C ASP A 235 -6.52 15.44 7.33
N MET A 236 -5.85 14.29 7.21
CA MET A 236 -6.00 13.37 6.08
C MET A 236 -7.14 12.35 6.29
N GLU A 237 -8.07 12.56 7.24
CA GLU A 237 -9.21 11.65 7.54
C GLU A 237 -10.59 12.25 7.20
N GLY A 238 -11.48 11.35 6.74
CA GLY A 238 -12.93 11.45 6.89
C GLY A 238 -13.41 10.45 7.96
N ALA A 239 -14.42 10.86 8.74
CA ALA A 239 -14.79 10.29 10.03
C ALA A 239 -15.37 8.85 10.01
N THR A 240 -14.64 7.91 10.62
CA THR A 240 -15.19 6.92 11.57
C THR A 240 -14.02 6.30 12.32
N ALA A 241 -14.03 6.44 13.65
CA ALA A 241 -13.00 5.86 14.50
C ALA A 241 -12.87 4.36 14.23
N LEU A 242 -11.68 3.91 13.80
CA LEU A 242 -11.35 2.50 13.69
C LEU A 242 -10.12 2.16 14.53
N PRO A 243 -10.11 1.00 15.19
CA PRO A 243 -9.19 0.67 16.25
C PRO A 243 -7.79 0.38 15.70
N ARG A 244 -6.76 1.00 16.29
CA ARG A 244 -5.37 0.63 16.03
C ARG A 244 -5.10 -0.74 16.63
N LYS A 245 -4.99 -1.77 15.78
CA LYS A 245 -4.17 -2.94 16.07
C LYS A 245 -3.02 -2.97 15.04
N SER A 246 -1.83 -2.68 15.55
CA SER A 246 -0.55 -3.21 15.01
C SER A 246 -0.37 -3.27 13.49
N GLY A 247 -0.40 -2.13 12.78
CA GLY A 247 0.18 -2.06 11.44
C GLY A 247 -0.44 -2.99 10.38
N GLU A 248 -1.66 -3.48 10.59
CA GLU A 248 -2.28 -4.45 9.70
C GLU A 248 -2.83 -3.83 8.42
N LEU A 249 -2.82 -4.69 7.40
CA LEU A 249 -3.60 -4.63 6.17
C LEU A 249 -5.09 -4.57 6.51
N ILE A 250 -5.82 -3.59 5.95
CA ILE A 250 -7.28 -3.62 5.99
C ILE A 250 -7.75 -3.73 4.55
N PHE A 251 -8.13 -4.94 4.14
CA PHE A 251 -9.06 -5.10 3.04
C PHE A 251 -10.42 -4.61 3.51
N HIS A 252 -11.01 -3.67 2.79
CA HIS A 252 -12.32 -3.10 3.13
C HIS A 252 -13.47 -3.97 2.63
N ALA A 253 -13.17 -4.92 1.74
CA ALA A 253 -14.10 -5.93 1.26
C ALA A 253 -13.36 -7.24 0.90
N PRO A 254 -14.02 -8.42 0.99
CA PRO A 254 -13.39 -9.70 0.70
C PRO A 254 -12.75 -9.78 -0.69
N TRP A 255 -13.40 -9.21 -1.72
CA TRP A 255 -12.91 -9.24 -3.10
C TRP A 255 -11.55 -8.54 -3.28
N GLU A 256 -11.19 -7.60 -2.40
CA GLU A 256 -9.88 -6.93 -2.45
C GLU A 256 -8.75 -7.90 -2.10
N GLY A 257 -8.97 -8.72 -1.07
CA GLY A 257 -8.05 -9.78 -0.66
C GLY A 257 -7.96 -10.87 -1.72
N GLU A 258 -9.09 -11.32 -2.25
CA GLU A 258 -9.11 -12.35 -3.31
C GLU A 258 -8.36 -11.89 -4.57
N ALA A 259 -8.56 -10.63 -5.01
CA ALA A 259 -7.84 -10.07 -6.15
C ALA A 259 -6.33 -9.93 -5.87
N PHE A 260 -5.95 -9.57 -4.65
CA PHE A 260 -4.55 -9.56 -4.21
C PHE A 260 -3.94 -10.98 -4.26
N ALA A 261 -4.64 -11.95 -3.66
CA ALA A 261 -4.18 -13.33 -3.54
C ALA A 261 -3.99 -13.98 -4.91
N MET A 262 -4.92 -13.77 -5.85
CA MET A 262 -4.77 -14.26 -7.22
C MET A 262 -3.53 -13.70 -7.90
N ALA A 263 -3.25 -12.39 -7.76
CA ALA A 263 -2.08 -11.79 -8.39
C ALA A 263 -0.76 -12.38 -7.85
N VAL A 264 -0.68 -12.57 -6.53
CA VAL A 264 0.50 -13.15 -5.88
C VAL A 264 0.64 -14.64 -6.19
N ALA A 265 -0.43 -15.43 -6.05
CA ALA A 265 -0.41 -16.87 -6.30
C ALA A 265 -0.01 -17.21 -7.74
N LEU A 266 -0.49 -16.46 -8.73
CA LEU A 266 -0.10 -16.64 -10.13
C LEU A 266 1.37 -16.28 -10.38
N CYS A 267 1.88 -15.25 -9.70
CA CYS A 267 3.29 -14.89 -9.77
C CYS A 267 4.17 -15.97 -9.14
N GLU A 268 3.83 -16.45 -7.95
CA GLU A 268 4.55 -17.51 -7.25
C GLU A 268 4.46 -18.85 -7.99
N GLY A 269 3.33 -19.11 -8.64
CA GLY A 269 3.13 -20.23 -9.57
C GLY A 269 3.90 -20.12 -10.89
N GLY A 270 4.61 -19.00 -11.12
CA GLY A 270 5.49 -18.81 -12.26
C GLY A 270 4.78 -18.41 -13.56
N LEU A 271 3.49 -18.04 -13.53
CA LEU A 271 2.77 -17.59 -14.73
C LEU A 271 3.37 -16.30 -15.30
N TYR A 272 3.82 -15.41 -14.42
CA TYR A 272 4.52 -14.18 -14.77
C TYR A 272 5.44 -13.73 -13.64
N PRO A 273 6.51 -12.98 -13.93
CA PRO A 273 7.28 -12.28 -12.90
C PRO A 273 6.48 -11.10 -12.34
N TRP A 274 6.68 -10.76 -11.07
CA TRP A 274 5.96 -9.65 -10.41
C TRP A 274 6.10 -8.31 -11.12
N SER A 275 7.22 -8.07 -11.80
CA SER A 275 7.45 -6.88 -12.62
C SER A 275 6.38 -6.66 -13.69
N ASP A 276 5.79 -7.73 -14.21
CA ASP A 276 4.75 -7.64 -15.24
C ASP A 276 3.45 -7.09 -14.64
N PHE A 277 3.04 -7.60 -13.48
CA PHE A 277 1.90 -7.07 -12.73
C PHE A 277 2.14 -5.63 -12.30
N GLN A 278 3.33 -5.35 -11.78
CA GLN A 278 3.75 -4.00 -11.40
C GLN A 278 3.62 -3.02 -12.58
N GLY A 279 4.08 -3.41 -13.77
CA GLY A 279 3.98 -2.58 -14.98
C GLY A 279 2.54 -2.26 -15.35
N HIS A 280 1.64 -3.24 -15.29
CA HIS A 280 0.21 -3.04 -15.54
C HIS A 280 -0.43 -2.11 -14.49
N LEU A 281 -0.09 -2.29 -13.22
CA LEU A 281 -0.59 -1.45 -12.15
C LEU A 281 -0.13 0.01 -12.30
N ILE A 282 1.15 0.23 -12.64
CA ILE A 282 1.67 1.57 -12.95
C ILE A 282 0.89 2.20 -14.11
N ALA A 283 0.62 1.44 -15.18
CA ALA A 283 -0.10 1.96 -16.33
C ALA A 283 -1.55 2.36 -15.97
N VAL A 284 -2.28 1.53 -15.22
CA VAL A 284 -3.65 1.83 -14.77
C VAL A 284 -3.70 3.04 -13.85
N ILE A 285 -2.74 3.14 -12.92
CA ILE A 285 -2.64 4.28 -12.01
C ILE A 285 -2.32 5.56 -12.77
N ALA A 286 -1.35 5.52 -13.69
CA ALA A 286 -0.99 6.69 -14.49
C ALA A 286 -2.16 7.18 -15.37
N ASP A 287 -2.90 6.26 -15.99
CA ASP A 287 -4.12 6.58 -16.75
C ASP A 287 -5.19 7.22 -15.83
N THR A 288 -5.41 6.66 -14.64
CA THR A 288 -6.36 7.19 -13.66
C THR A 288 -5.97 8.59 -13.18
N ASP A 289 -4.71 8.78 -12.79
CA ASP A 289 -4.16 10.05 -12.33
C ASP A 289 -4.25 11.13 -13.44
N SER A 290 -4.03 10.75 -14.71
CA SER A 290 -4.10 11.67 -15.86
C SER A 290 -5.50 12.27 -16.09
N LYS A 291 -6.56 11.55 -15.69
CA LYS A 291 -7.95 11.98 -15.84
C LYS A 291 -8.37 13.04 -14.84
N GLN A 292 -7.58 13.27 -13.77
CA GLN A 292 -7.82 14.28 -12.74
C GLN A 292 -9.26 14.26 -12.21
N LEU A 293 -9.81 13.04 -12.03
CA LEU A 293 -11.18 12.85 -11.58
C LEU A 293 -11.36 13.44 -10.17
N PRO A 294 -12.55 13.97 -9.84
CA PRO A 294 -12.89 14.31 -8.46
C PRO A 294 -12.70 13.11 -7.53
N PRO A 295 -12.15 13.28 -6.30
CA PRO A 295 -11.83 12.16 -5.39
C PRO A 295 -12.99 11.17 -5.15
N GLU A 296 -14.23 11.66 -5.12
CA GLU A 296 -15.44 10.88 -4.92
C GLU A 296 -15.80 9.98 -6.12
N THR A 297 -15.15 10.17 -7.26
CA THR A 297 -15.32 9.37 -8.48
C THR A 297 -14.08 8.58 -8.86
N GLN A 298 -12.95 8.81 -8.18
CA GLN A 298 -11.72 8.08 -8.44
C GLN A 298 -11.89 6.59 -8.07
N PRO A 299 -11.43 5.67 -8.93
CA PRO A 299 -11.33 4.26 -8.58
C PRO A 299 -10.46 4.06 -7.34
N THR A 300 -10.89 3.20 -6.42
CA THR A 300 -10.07 2.83 -5.27
C THR A 300 -8.80 2.10 -5.72
N TYR A 301 -7.81 2.01 -4.84
CA TYR A 301 -6.56 1.30 -5.14
C TYR A 301 -6.81 -0.14 -5.60
N TYR A 302 -7.71 -0.88 -4.93
CA TYR A 302 -7.99 -2.27 -5.30
C TYR A 302 -8.88 -2.39 -6.55
N GLU A 303 -9.66 -1.37 -6.91
CA GLU A 303 -10.30 -1.33 -8.24
C GLU A 303 -9.25 -1.25 -9.36
N GLN A 304 -8.21 -0.44 -9.15
CA GLN A 304 -7.09 -0.31 -10.08
C GLN A 304 -6.24 -1.60 -10.09
N TRP A 305 -6.05 -2.24 -8.92
CA TRP A 305 -5.41 -3.56 -8.82
C TRP A 305 -6.13 -4.64 -9.61
N LEU A 306 -7.45 -4.76 -9.44
CA LEU A 306 -8.27 -5.73 -10.18
C LEU A 306 -8.22 -5.45 -11.69
N THR A 307 -8.27 -4.17 -12.08
CA THR A 307 -8.14 -3.75 -13.48
C THR A 307 -6.77 -4.15 -14.07
N ALA A 308 -5.70 -3.95 -13.31
CA ALA A 308 -4.34 -4.34 -13.72
C ALA A 308 -4.17 -5.86 -13.83
N LEU A 309 -4.73 -6.63 -12.89
CA LEU A 309 -4.72 -8.08 -12.94
C LEU A 309 -5.48 -8.61 -14.16
N GLU A 310 -6.69 -8.08 -14.41
CA GLU A 310 -7.47 -8.45 -15.60
C GLU A 310 -6.71 -8.13 -16.89
N ALA A 311 -6.14 -6.92 -16.98
CA ALA A 311 -5.36 -6.52 -18.16
C ALA A 311 -4.15 -7.42 -18.39
N LEU A 312 -3.41 -7.76 -17.34
CA LEU A 312 -2.26 -8.67 -17.43
C LEU A 312 -2.68 -10.08 -17.90
N LEU A 313 -3.75 -10.63 -17.34
CA LEU A 313 -4.25 -11.96 -17.73
C LEU A 313 -4.71 -12.00 -19.19
N ILE A 314 -5.24 -10.89 -19.70
CA ILE A 314 -5.61 -10.73 -21.10
C ILE A 314 -4.36 -10.60 -21.99
N ASP A 315 -3.40 -9.76 -21.62
CA ASP A 315 -2.16 -9.55 -22.37
C ASP A 315 -1.34 -10.85 -22.51
N LYS A 316 -1.28 -11.66 -21.45
CA LYS A 316 -0.64 -12.98 -21.46
C LYS A 316 -1.42 -14.05 -22.24
N GLY A 317 -2.65 -13.74 -22.69
CA GLY A 317 -3.54 -14.70 -23.35
C GLY A 317 -4.08 -15.80 -22.42
N THR A 318 -3.86 -15.67 -21.11
CA THR A 318 -4.34 -16.62 -20.10
C THR A 318 -5.86 -16.65 -20.06
N LEU A 319 -6.49 -15.47 -20.07
CA LEU A 319 -7.93 -15.28 -20.14
C LEU A 319 -8.25 -14.32 -21.29
N SER A 320 -9.46 -14.41 -21.86
CA SER A 320 -9.95 -13.39 -22.81
C SER A 320 -10.98 -12.50 -22.14
N LYS A 321 -11.03 -11.23 -22.55
CA LYS A 321 -12.05 -10.28 -22.06
C LYS A 321 -13.47 -10.83 -22.22
N VAL A 322 -13.75 -11.46 -23.36
CA VAL A 322 -15.05 -12.06 -23.66
C VAL A 322 -15.40 -13.17 -22.66
N ARG A 323 -14.45 -14.06 -22.32
CA ARG A 323 -14.69 -15.13 -21.33
C ARG A 323 -14.95 -14.55 -19.94
N ILE A 324 -14.18 -13.55 -19.50
CA ILE A 324 -14.39 -12.90 -18.21
C ILE A 324 -15.75 -12.19 -18.17
N ASP A 325 -16.11 -11.44 -19.21
CA ASP A 325 -17.40 -10.76 -19.34
C ASP A 325 -18.57 -11.75 -19.31
N ARG A 326 -18.47 -12.88 -20.03
CA ARG A 326 -19.49 -13.93 -20.04
C ARG A 326 -19.64 -14.60 -18.67
N LYS A 327 -18.54 -14.99 -18.03
CA LYS A 327 -18.58 -15.63 -16.71
C LYS A 327 -19.14 -14.67 -15.65
N ALA A 328 -18.75 -13.41 -15.65
CA ALA A 328 -19.30 -12.38 -14.76
C ALA A 328 -20.81 -12.16 -14.99
N ALA A 329 -21.25 -12.08 -16.24
CA ALA A 329 -22.66 -11.91 -16.58
C ALA A 329 -23.51 -13.13 -16.18
N TRP A 330 -22.94 -14.33 -16.23
CA TRP A 330 -23.60 -15.54 -15.75
C TRP A 330 -23.68 -15.57 -14.23
N LEU A 331 -22.60 -15.27 -13.51
CA LEU A 331 -22.58 -15.18 -12.04
C LEU A 331 -23.59 -14.14 -11.52
N ALA A 332 -23.67 -12.97 -12.17
CA ALA A 332 -24.64 -11.94 -11.84
C ALA A 332 -26.10 -12.44 -11.99
N ARG A 333 -26.39 -13.19 -13.06
CA ARG A 333 -27.71 -13.79 -13.31
C ARG A 333 -28.04 -14.87 -12.29
N ALA A 334 -27.09 -15.76 -11.99
CA ALA A 334 -27.26 -16.81 -10.99
C ALA A 334 -27.56 -16.22 -9.60
N ALA A 335 -26.84 -15.17 -9.20
CA ALA A 335 -27.08 -14.46 -7.94
C ALA A 335 -28.45 -13.75 -7.88
N SER A 336 -28.98 -13.30 -9.03
CA SER A 336 -30.29 -12.63 -9.11
C SER A 336 -31.47 -13.60 -9.20
N GLY A 337 -31.24 -14.82 -9.70
CA GLY A 337 -32.25 -15.84 -9.93
C GLY A 337 -32.61 -16.70 -8.72
N SER A 338 -31.86 -16.60 -7.61
CA SER A 338 -32.10 -17.40 -6.40
C SER A 338 -33.23 -16.82 -5.53
N ARG A 339 -34.46 -16.85 -6.06
CA ARG A 339 -35.65 -17.12 -5.23
C ARG A 339 -35.81 -18.65 -5.17
N MET A 340 -35.58 -19.20 -3.98
CA MET A 340 -36.04 -20.52 -3.54
C MET A 340 -35.34 -21.74 -4.17
N ARG A 341 -34.18 -22.11 -3.61
CA ARG A 341 -33.84 -23.51 -3.26
C ARG A 341 -32.64 -23.53 -2.31
N SER A 342 -32.76 -24.36 -1.28
CA SER A 342 -31.83 -24.55 -0.16
C SER A 342 -30.40 -24.85 -0.62
N PHE A 343 -29.44 -24.21 0.07
CA PHE A 343 -28.00 -24.40 -0.04
C PHE A 343 -27.58 -25.88 0.03
N VAL A 344 -26.89 -26.35 -0.99
CA VAL A 344 -25.97 -27.50 -0.94
C VAL A 344 -24.68 -27.06 -1.64
N PRO A 345 -23.48 -27.31 -1.07
CA PRO A 345 -22.22 -26.96 -1.71
C PRO A 345 -21.88 -28.01 -2.77
N GLY A 346 -21.98 -27.63 -4.04
CA GLY A 346 -21.56 -28.42 -5.19
C GLY A 346 -21.29 -27.46 -6.35
N GLY A 347 -20.14 -27.63 -7.01
CA GLY A 347 -19.58 -26.72 -8.01
C GLY A 347 -20.60 -26.29 -9.07
N TRP A 348 -20.54 -25.00 -9.41
CA TRP A 348 -21.38 -24.41 -10.45
C TRP A 348 -20.54 -24.26 -11.72
N ASP A 349 -20.44 -25.34 -12.49
CA ASP A 349 -19.83 -25.31 -13.81
C ASP A 349 -20.79 -24.70 -14.84
N MET A 350 -20.22 -23.91 -15.75
CA MET A 350 -20.94 -23.46 -16.94
C MET A 350 -21.15 -24.66 -17.87
N PRO A 351 -22.32 -24.82 -18.52
CA PRO A 351 -22.44 -25.78 -19.61
C PRO A 351 -21.47 -25.39 -20.75
N ASP A 352 -20.71 -26.35 -21.26
CA ASP A 352 -19.68 -26.19 -22.31
C ASP A 352 -20.23 -25.73 -23.68
N ASP A 353 -21.54 -25.63 -23.81
CA ASP A 353 -22.20 -25.34 -25.08
C ASP A 353 -22.30 -23.81 -25.29
N GLU A 354 -21.20 -23.20 -25.75
CA GLU A 354 -21.13 -22.00 -26.61
C GLU A 354 -19.67 -21.46 -26.64
N GLU A 355 -18.71 -22.27 -27.10
CA GLU A 355 -17.39 -21.78 -27.54
C GLU A 355 -17.44 -21.43 -29.05
N GLU A 356 -17.85 -20.20 -29.37
CA GLU A 356 -17.43 -19.48 -30.58
C GLU A 356 -17.17 -17.99 -30.26
#